data_AF-A8ZN22-F1
#
_entry.id   AF-A8ZN22-F1
#
_cell.length_a   1.000
_cell.length_b   1.000
_cell.length_c   1.000
_cell.angle_alpha   90.00
_cell.angle_beta   90.00
_cell.angle_gamma   90.00
#
_symmetry.space_group_name_H-M   'P 1'
#
loop_
_entity.id
_entity.type
_entity.pdbx_description
1 polymer ?
#
loop_
_entity_poly.entity_id
_entity_poly.type
_entity_poly.pdbx_seq_one_letter_code
_entity_poly.pdbx_strand_id
1 'polypeptide(L)'
;MITIPSLTQALLELLRTAKKYSGKTVRICYETPITDPRKPPIKTPPFIQKLVDCGLIEVESKQVLSGPSLFERDSWYEYCADLELPSIRAWKLWRKEFIASQQEAPHVLLPGEGFEEFSDVWIQEINFHATQPQ
;
A
#
# COMPACT_ATOMS: atom_id res chain seq x y z
N MET A 1 -14.62 12.58 27.50
CA MET A 1 -13.15 12.47 27.50
C MET A 1 -12.74 12.14 26.07
N ILE A 2 -12.08 13.07 25.37
CA ILE A 2 -11.66 12.83 23.98
C ILE A 2 -10.36 12.03 24.05
N THR A 3 -10.45 10.73 23.85
CA THR A 3 -9.30 9.84 23.69
C THR A 3 -8.65 10.17 22.34
N ILE A 4 -7.52 10.89 22.38
CA ILE A 4 -6.69 11.04 21.19
C ILE A 4 -5.99 9.69 21.02
N PRO A 5 -6.31 8.89 19.99
CA PRO A 5 -5.60 7.63 19.78
C PRO A 5 -4.14 7.97 19.50
N SER A 6 -3.20 7.21 20.07
CA SER A 6 -1.83 7.22 19.57
C SER A 6 -1.85 6.66 18.14
N LEU A 7 -1.99 7.55 17.17
CA LEU A 7 -1.87 7.24 15.75
C LEU A 7 -0.40 6.95 15.47
N THR A 8 -0.14 5.95 14.62
CA THR A 8 1.20 5.71 14.11
C THR A 8 1.62 6.90 13.23
N GLN A 9 2.92 7.08 12.99
CA GLN A 9 3.42 8.13 12.12
C GLN A 9 2.77 8.07 10.71
N ALA A 10 2.61 6.87 10.15
CA ALA A 10 1.94 6.68 8.86
C ALA A 10 0.47 7.15 8.89
N LEU A 11 -0.27 6.88 9.97
CA LEU A 11 -1.65 7.36 10.13
C LEU A 11 -1.71 8.89 10.27
N LEU A 12 -0.75 9.49 10.97
CA LEU A 12 -0.64 10.95 11.07
C LEU A 12 -0.34 11.60 9.72
N GLU A 13 0.53 11.00 8.91
CA GLU A 13 0.86 11.50 7.57
C GLU A 13 -0.32 11.38 6.61
N LEU A 14 -1.09 10.29 6.67
CA LEU A 14 -2.34 10.16 5.93
C LEU A 14 -3.33 11.26 6.30
N LEU A 15 -3.54 11.51 7.58
CA LEU A 15 -4.43 12.59 8.04
C LEU A 15 -3.93 13.98 7.65
N ARG A 16 -2.63 14.25 7.79
CA ARG A 16 -2.02 15.51 7.36
C ARG A 16 -2.23 15.73 5.87
N THR A 17 -2.08 14.68 5.07
CA THR A 17 -2.31 14.72 3.62
C THR A 17 -3.77 15.00 3.32
N ALA A 18 -4.70 14.28 3.94
CA ALA A 18 -6.14 14.51 3.75
C ALA A 18 -6.59 15.92 4.17
N LYS A 19 -6.02 16.47 5.26
CA LYS A 19 -6.29 17.85 5.68
C LYS A 19 -5.65 18.89 4.75
N LYS A 20 -4.43 18.66 4.27
CA LYS A 20 -3.73 19.54 3.32
C LYS A 20 -4.54 19.71 2.03
N TYR A 21 -5.24 18.67 1.61
CA TYR A 21 -6.11 18.67 0.44
C TYR A 21 -7.60 18.68 0.83
N SER A 22 -7.97 19.49 1.82
CA SER A 22 -9.37 19.60 2.28
C SER A 22 -10.32 19.91 1.12
N GLY A 23 -11.42 19.18 1.02
CA GLY A 23 -12.38 19.29 -0.09
C GLY A 23 -12.00 18.48 -1.34
N LYS A 24 -10.92 17.70 -1.28
CA LYS A 24 -10.57 16.70 -2.30
C LYS A 24 -10.55 15.31 -1.69
N THR A 25 -10.91 14.34 -2.52
CA THR A 25 -10.75 12.93 -2.24
C THR A 25 -9.27 12.56 -2.35
N VAL A 26 -8.74 11.91 -1.31
CA VAL A 26 -7.43 11.28 -1.29
C VAL A 26 -7.60 9.80 -1.60
N ARG A 27 -6.78 9.30 -2.52
CA ARG A 27 -6.70 7.87 -2.87
C ARG A 27 -5.52 7.24 -2.16
N ILE A 28 -5.75 6.14 -1.47
CA ILE A 28 -4.70 5.24 -0.97
C ILE A 28 -4.85 3.88 -1.65
N CYS A 29 -3.73 3.33 -2.10
CA CYS A 29 -3.63 1.95 -2.55
C CYS A 29 -2.94 1.14 -1.46
N TYR A 30 -3.57 0.05 -1.04
CA TYR A 30 -3.02 -0.86 -0.05
C TYR A 30 -2.95 -2.26 -0.64
N GLU A 31 -1.75 -2.84 -0.62
CA GLU A 31 -1.47 -4.16 -1.20
C GLU A 31 -1.49 -5.24 -0.14
N THR A 32 -2.06 -6.39 -0.49
CA THR A 32 -2.01 -7.60 0.33
C THR A 32 -1.75 -8.83 -0.52
N PRO A 33 -0.96 -9.80 -0.04
CA PRO A 33 -0.70 -11.02 -0.79
C PRO A 33 -1.99 -11.81 -1.09
N ILE A 34 -2.07 -12.42 -2.27
CA ILE A 34 -3.16 -13.34 -2.61
C ILE A 34 -2.88 -14.69 -1.93
N THR A 35 -3.57 -14.97 -0.83
CA THR A 35 -3.54 -16.29 -0.16
C THR A 35 -4.64 -17.23 -0.65
N ASP A 36 -5.78 -16.69 -1.05
CA ASP A 36 -6.90 -17.41 -1.66
C ASP A 36 -7.52 -16.50 -2.75
N PRO A 37 -7.42 -16.85 -4.04
CA PRO A 37 -7.98 -16.06 -5.15
C PRO A 37 -9.50 -15.86 -5.06
N ARG A 38 -10.21 -16.67 -4.28
CA ARG A 38 -11.67 -16.58 -4.12
C ARG A 38 -12.08 -15.69 -2.94
N LYS A 39 -11.11 -15.19 -2.16
CA LYS A 39 -11.36 -14.38 -0.96
C LYS A 39 -10.62 -13.05 -1.03
N PRO A 40 -11.08 -12.11 -1.88
CA PRO A 40 -10.55 -10.76 -1.86
C PRO A 40 -10.78 -10.11 -0.49
N PRO A 41 -9.87 -9.24 -0.02
CA PRO A 41 -10.05 -8.51 1.22
C PRO A 41 -11.12 -7.43 0.99
N ILE A 42 -12.40 -7.73 1.20
CA ILE A 42 -13.48 -6.75 0.95
C ILE A 42 -13.63 -5.76 2.11
N LYS A 43 -13.07 -6.05 3.29
CA LYS A 43 -13.15 -5.20 4.49
C LYS A 43 -12.13 -4.07 4.48
N THR A 44 -12.50 -2.91 5.02
CA THR A 44 -11.59 -1.77 5.24
C THR A 44 -10.38 -2.24 6.05
N PRO A 45 -9.15 -1.91 5.64
CA PRO A 45 -7.97 -2.21 6.44
C PRO A 45 -8.12 -1.67 7.86
N PRO A 46 -7.71 -2.43 8.89
CA PRO A 46 -7.88 -2.01 10.29
C PRO A 46 -7.32 -0.61 10.58
N PHE A 47 -6.23 -0.22 9.93
CA PHE A 47 -5.61 1.09 10.11
C PHE A 47 -6.47 2.24 9.56
N ILE A 48 -7.16 2.05 8.43
CA ILE A 48 -8.14 3.01 7.90
C ILE A 48 -9.39 3.00 8.75
N GLN A 49 -9.89 1.82 9.15
CA GLN A 49 -11.09 1.71 9.98
C GLN A 49 -10.95 2.49 11.28
N LYS A 50 -9.77 2.44 11.92
CA LYS A 50 -9.47 3.25 13.12
C LYS A 50 -9.67 4.75 12.89
N LEU A 51 -9.31 5.28 11.72
CA LEU A 51 -9.50 6.70 11.40
C LEU A 51 -10.98 7.05 11.18
N VAL A 52 -11.74 6.15 10.56
CA VAL A 52 -13.19 6.26 10.39
C VAL A 52 -13.89 6.22 11.74
N ASP A 53 -13.55 5.25 12.60
CA ASP A 53 -14.15 5.08 13.93
C ASP A 53 -13.90 6.29 14.84
N CYS A 54 -12.76 6.98 14.65
CA CYS A 54 -12.44 8.22 15.35
C CYS A 54 -13.09 9.47 14.72
N GLY A 55 -13.86 9.31 13.64
CA GLY A 55 -14.48 10.40 12.89
C GLY A 55 -13.48 11.37 12.28
N LEU A 56 -12.26 10.92 11.94
CA LEU A 56 -11.19 11.76 11.38
C LEU A 56 -11.19 11.78 9.85
N ILE A 57 -11.73 10.73 9.23
CA ILE A 57 -11.92 10.61 7.78
C ILE A 57 -13.27 10.00 7.48
N GLU A 58 -13.77 10.26 6.28
CA GLU A 58 -14.93 9.61 5.70
C GLU A 58 -14.51 8.90 4.40
N VAL A 59 -14.91 7.63 4.25
CA VAL A 59 -14.60 6.81 3.06
C VAL A 59 -15.72 6.99 2.04
N GLU A 60 -15.37 7.48 0.85
CA GLU A 60 -16.31 7.72 -0.24
C GLU A 60 -16.54 6.47 -1.09
N SER A 61 -15.45 5.79 -1.44
CA SER A 61 -15.52 4.58 -2.26
C SER A 61 -14.35 3.65 -1.98
N LYS A 62 -14.61 2.39 -2.29
CA LYS A 62 -13.63 1.32 -2.18
C LYS A 62 -13.75 0.39 -3.36
N GLN A 63 -12.59 0.00 -3.90
CA GLN A 63 -12.51 -1.09 -4.86
C GLN A 63 -11.38 -2.05 -4.47
N VAL A 64 -11.53 -3.30 -4.90
CA VAL A 64 -10.51 -4.33 -4.73
C VAL A 64 -10.24 -4.93 -6.10
N LEU A 65 -8.99 -4.85 -6.52
CA LEU A 65 -8.48 -5.37 -7.79
C LEU A 65 -7.40 -6.40 -7.48
N SER A 66 -7.11 -7.30 -8.41
CA SER A 66 -5.90 -8.14 -8.37
C SER A 66 -4.96 -7.74 -9.50
N GLY A 67 -3.67 -7.80 -9.25
CA GLY A 67 -2.66 -7.63 -10.28
C GLY A 67 -1.25 -7.55 -9.72
N PRO A 68 -0.26 -7.22 -10.58
CA PRO A 68 1.13 -7.09 -10.18
C PRO A 68 1.32 -6.05 -9.07
N SER A 69 2.18 -6.35 -8.09
CA SER A 69 2.52 -5.44 -7.00
C SER A 69 3.12 -4.13 -7.53
N LEU A 70 2.46 -3.01 -7.22
CA LEU A 70 2.96 -1.67 -7.50
C LEU A 70 4.14 -1.36 -6.58
N PHE A 71 4.11 -1.85 -5.33
CA PHE A 71 5.23 -1.71 -4.40
C PHE A 71 6.51 -2.35 -4.93
N GLU A 72 6.45 -3.59 -5.41
CA GLU A 72 7.60 -4.25 -6.04
C GLU A 72 8.07 -3.50 -7.28
N ARG A 73 7.14 -3.07 -8.13
CA ARG A 73 7.45 -2.35 -9.36
C ARG A 73 8.14 -1.01 -9.10
N ASP A 74 7.61 -0.23 -8.15
CA ASP A 74 8.18 1.07 -7.79
C ASP A 74 9.56 0.88 -7.16
N SER A 75 9.73 -0.13 -6.27
CA SER A 75 11.05 -0.49 -5.73
C SER A 75 12.05 -0.93 -6.80
N TRP A 76 11.60 -1.69 -7.81
CA TRP A 76 12.44 -2.08 -8.94
C TRP A 76 12.86 -0.87 -9.79
N TYR A 77 11.95 0.07 -10.04
CA TYR A 77 12.28 1.29 -10.79
C TYR A 77 13.23 2.22 -10.02
N GLU A 78 13.09 2.31 -8.70
CA GLU A 78 14.05 3.00 -7.85
C GLU A 78 15.44 2.33 -7.92
N TYR A 79 15.49 1.00 -7.86
CA TYR A 79 16.74 0.26 -8.02
C TYR A 79 17.39 0.49 -9.39
N CYS A 80 16.56 0.63 -10.43
CA CYS A 80 17.02 0.84 -11.80
C CYS A 80 17.43 2.29 -12.10
N ALA A 81 17.17 3.25 -11.21
CA ALA A 81 17.39 4.68 -11.48
C ALA A 81 18.85 5.01 -11.87
N ASP A 82 19.81 4.27 -11.32
CA ASP A 82 21.25 4.45 -11.55
C ASP A 82 21.84 3.45 -12.56
N LEU A 83 21.02 2.59 -13.16
CA LEU A 83 21.47 1.61 -14.15
C LEU A 83 21.40 2.19 -15.56
N GLU A 84 22.43 1.96 -16.39
CA GLU A 84 22.38 2.35 -17.80
C GLU A 84 21.21 1.67 -18.54
N LEU A 85 20.98 0.38 -18.26
CA LEU A 85 19.87 -0.40 -18.80
C LEU A 85 19.40 -1.48 -17.80
N PRO A 86 18.08 -1.61 -17.57
CA PRO A 86 17.49 -2.74 -16.85
C PRO A 86 17.84 -4.08 -17.54
N SER A 87 18.17 -5.11 -16.75
CA SER A 87 18.52 -6.42 -17.28
C SER A 87 18.08 -7.57 -16.38
N ILE A 88 17.99 -8.79 -16.92
CA ILE A 88 17.69 -10.00 -16.13
C ILE A 88 18.69 -10.25 -15.00
N ARG A 89 19.95 -9.80 -15.14
CA ARG A 89 20.96 -9.92 -14.08
C ARG A 89 20.67 -8.94 -12.94
N ALA A 90 20.36 -7.69 -13.28
CA ALA A 90 19.93 -6.69 -12.31
C ALA A 90 18.65 -7.13 -11.59
N TRP A 91 17.68 -7.68 -12.33
CA TRP A 91 16.45 -8.25 -11.77
C TRP A 91 16.72 -9.32 -10.71
N LYS A 92 17.60 -10.29 -11.03
CA LYS A 92 17.97 -11.35 -10.08
C LYS A 92 18.64 -10.81 -8.82
N LEU A 93 19.46 -9.75 -8.95
CA LEU A 93 20.15 -9.13 -7.82
C LEU A 93 19.16 -8.36 -6.93
N TRP A 94 18.37 -7.47 -7.53
CA TRP A 94 17.30 -6.75 -6.84
C TRP A 94 16.35 -7.72 -6.14
N ARG A 95 15.88 -8.77 -6.82
CA ARG A 95 14.97 -9.75 -6.22
C ARG A 95 15.55 -10.38 -4.95
N LYS A 96 16.84 -10.74 -4.97
CA LYS A 96 17.51 -11.31 -3.79
C LYS A 96 17.56 -10.31 -2.64
N GLU A 97 17.90 -9.05 -2.93
CA GLU A 97 17.98 -7.98 -1.93
C GLU A 97 16.59 -7.63 -1.37
N PHE A 98 15.58 -7.54 -2.24
CA PHE A 98 14.19 -7.28 -1.89
C PHE A 98 13.57 -8.39 -1.04
N ILE A 99 13.83 -9.67 -1.34
CA ILE A 99 13.37 -10.77 -0.49
C ILE A 99 14.10 -10.74 0.86
N ALA A 100 15.40 -10.42 0.87
CA ALA A 100 16.18 -10.36 2.10
C ALA A 100 15.76 -9.21 3.03
N SER A 101 15.29 -8.07 2.50
CA SER A 101 14.81 -6.94 3.30
C SER A 101 13.45 -7.20 3.98
N GLN A 102 12.72 -8.23 3.55
CA GLN A 102 11.40 -8.58 4.06
C GLN A 102 11.41 -9.60 5.22
N GLN A 103 12.57 -9.97 5.78
CA GLN A 103 12.68 -11.07 6.76
C GLN A 103 11.82 -10.91 8.04
N GLU A 104 11.41 -9.68 8.39
CA GLU A 104 10.53 -9.41 9.54
C GLU A 104 9.07 -9.09 9.13
N ALA A 105 8.76 -9.12 7.84
CA ALA A 105 7.41 -8.84 7.36
C ALA A 105 6.46 -10.00 7.69
N PRO A 106 5.20 -9.71 8.10
CA PRO A 106 4.20 -10.75 8.39
C PRO A 106 3.88 -11.61 7.16
N HIS A 107 4.10 -11.06 5.96
CA HIS A 107 4.03 -11.79 4.71
C HIS A 107 5.16 -11.32 3.80
N VAL A 108 5.83 -12.27 3.14
CA VAL A 108 6.91 -12.01 2.20
C VAL A 108 6.36 -12.10 0.79
N LEU A 109 6.50 -11.03 0.02
CA LEU A 109 6.27 -11.06 -1.42
C LEU A 109 7.49 -11.68 -2.11
N LEU A 110 7.21 -12.55 -3.07
CA LEU A 110 8.22 -13.35 -3.77
C LEU A 110 8.10 -13.05 -5.28
N PRO A 111 8.78 -12.00 -5.78
CA PRO A 111 8.83 -11.74 -7.21
C PRO A 111 9.29 -13.00 -7.95
N GLY A 112 8.78 -13.18 -9.16
CA GLY A 112 9.09 -14.31 -10.02
C GLY A 112 10.52 -14.31 -10.57
N GLU A 113 10.86 -15.42 -11.23
CA GLU A 113 12.20 -15.59 -11.79
C GLU A 113 12.38 -14.89 -13.13
N GLY A 114 11.29 -14.71 -13.87
CA GLY A 114 11.22 -13.97 -15.13
C GLY A 114 11.49 -12.48 -14.95
N PHE A 115 11.99 -11.84 -16.01
CA PHE A 115 12.27 -10.40 -16.00
C PHE A 115 10.98 -9.61 -15.74
N GLU A 116 11.00 -8.75 -14.73
CA GLU A 116 9.84 -7.94 -14.30
C GLU A 116 8.58 -8.76 -13.97
N GLU A 117 8.77 -10.01 -13.54
CA GLU A 117 7.70 -10.87 -13.04
C GLU A 117 7.40 -10.49 -11.58
N PHE A 118 6.57 -9.47 -11.37
CA PHE A 118 6.14 -9.05 -10.03
C PHE A 118 5.11 -10.01 -9.43
N SER A 119 5.04 -10.10 -8.11
CA SER A 119 4.04 -10.86 -7.36
C SER A 119 2.63 -10.34 -7.64
N ASP A 120 1.68 -11.24 -7.86
CA ASP A 120 0.26 -10.89 -7.88
C ASP A 120 -0.27 -10.63 -6.46
N VAL A 121 -0.90 -9.48 -6.26
CA VAL A 121 -1.45 -9.01 -5.00
C VAL A 121 -2.90 -8.56 -5.16
N TRP A 122 -3.65 -8.56 -4.06
CA TRP A 122 -4.87 -7.79 -3.96
C TRP A 122 -4.51 -6.33 -3.68
N ILE A 123 -5.01 -5.44 -4.54
CA ILE A 123 -4.88 -3.99 -4.42
C ILE A 123 -6.23 -3.45 -3.94
N GLN A 124 -6.27 -2.99 -2.70
CA GLN A 124 -7.41 -2.27 -2.16
C GLN A 124 -7.21 -0.78 -2.40
N GLU A 125 -8.04 -0.19 -3.24
CA GLU A 125 -8.05 1.25 -3.41
C GLU A 125 -9.16 1.86 -2.59
N ILE A 126 -8.80 2.85 -1.78
CA ILE A 126 -9.71 3.49 -0.84
C ILE A 126 -9.62 4.99 -1.09
N ASN A 127 -10.78 5.55 -1.40
CA ASN A 127 -10.96 6.97 -1.63
C ASN A 127 -11.62 7.56 -0.38
N PHE A 128 -10.99 8.55 0.24
CA PHE A 128 -11.48 9.15 1.48
C PHE A 128 -11.12 10.63 1.55
N HIS A 129 -11.81 11.38 2.40
CA HIS A 129 -11.45 12.77 2.72
C HIS A 129 -11.41 12.97 4.23
N ALA A 130 -10.71 14.03 4.67
CA ALA A 130 -10.71 14.41 6.08
C ALA A 130 -12.08 14.98 6.46
N THR A 131 -12.64 14.54 7.58
CA THR A 131 -13.85 15.15 8.14
C THR A 131 -13.56 16.61 8.50
N GLN A 132 -14.47 17.51 8.13
CA GLN A 132 -14.41 18.88 8.61
C GLN A 132 -15.05 18.94 10.01
N PRO A 133 -14.46 19.67 10.97
CA PRO A 133 -15.17 20.02 12.18
C PRO A 133 -16.40 20.87 11.79
N GLN A 134 -17.57 20.48 12.30
CA GLN A 134 -18.77 21.32 12.28
C GLN A 134 -18.62 22.48 13.28
#